data_AF-R9LI52-F1
#
_entry.id   AF-R9LI52-F1
#
_cell.length_a   1.000
_cell.length_b   1.000
_cell.length_c   1.000
_cell.angle_alpha   90.00
_cell.angle_beta   90.00
_cell.angle_gamma   90.00
#
_symmetry.space_group_name_H-M   'P 1'
#
loop_
_entity.id
_entity.type
_entity.pdbx_description
1 polymer ?
#
loop_
_entity_poly.entity_id
_entity_poly.type
_entity_poly.pdbx_seq_one_letter_code
_entity_poly.pdbx_strand_id
1 'polypeptide(L)'
;MDNTKLKGRMSGKVQELQQPAGNQTITVTSAPETSLAQVDSTYLALTNNALDIIRANLKSQPLTLDLFDIVKSPSGGSTVFEVPGLAGNEAAMELTGIVLDYTTPRAYWDTPDPVEGTPPVCMSQNSIISHDGKACAHCPYNDFGSKDGDSNAKACKESVLLFLLRPNSIIPLLVRVPVTSKPRFLKYSTRLLSTLTPISSVVTKITLEKATSKQGKPYALFNFQTVSTLSPEEAAQAKAFGQQFMEIVNAAQMVPELAQAS
;
A
#
# COMPACT_ATOMS: atom_id res chain seq x y z
N MET A 1 -48.38 -10.53 -52.86
CA MET A 1 -47.59 -9.61 -52.01
C MET A 1 -46.19 -9.53 -52.60
N ASP A 2 -45.86 -8.37 -53.15
CA ASP A 2 -44.67 -8.11 -53.98
C ASP A 2 -43.34 -8.20 -53.21
N ASN A 3 -42.47 -9.12 -53.62
CA ASN A 3 -41.12 -9.32 -53.07
C ASN A 3 -40.04 -8.48 -53.80
N THR A 4 -40.43 -7.34 -54.35
CA THR A 4 -39.56 -6.50 -55.22
C THR A 4 -38.95 -5.31 -54.46
N LYS A 5 -39.41 -5.02 -53.24
CA LYS A 5 -38.88 -3.91 -52.40
C LYS A 5 -37.75 -4.29 -51.43
N LEU A 6 -37.41 -5.58 -51.30
CA LEU A 6 -36.31 -6.02 -50.42
C LEU A 6 -34.94 -6.16 -51.13
N LYS A 7 -34.88 -6.25 -52.46
CA LYS A 7 -33.60 -6.31 -53.18
C LYS A 7 -32.93 -4.94 -53.41
N GLY A 8 -33.69 -3.84 -53.38
CA GLY A 8 -33.14 -2.48 -53.56
C GLY A 8 -32.40 -1.92 -52.35
N ARG A 9 -32.64 -2.43 -51.14
CA ARG A 9 -32.01 -1.95 -49.89
C ARG A 9 -30.71 -2.67 -49.52
N MET A 10 -30.37 -3.76 -50.19
CA MET A 10 -29.17 -4.57 -49.90
C MET A 10 -28.02 -4.36 -50.89
N SER A 11 -28.22 -3.67 -52.01
CA SER A 11 -27.13 -3.32 -52.94
C SER A 11 -26.49 -1.96 -52.69
N GLY A 12 -27.12 -1.08 -51.91
CA GLY A 12 -26.56 0.25 -51.60
C GLY A 12 -25.56 0.27 -50.44
N LYS A 13 -25.42 -0.82 -49.68
CA LYS A 13 -24.58 -0.87 -48.46
C LYS A 13 -23.30 -1.70 -48.59
N VAL A 14 -23.04 -2.28 -49.76
CA VAL A 14 -21.85 -3.12 -50.01
C VAL A 14 -20.83 -2.40 -50.91
N GLN A 15 -21.13 -1.17 -51.35
CA GLN A 15 -20.26 -0.37 -52.21
C GLN A 15 -19.73 0.90 -51.53
N GLU A 16 -19.42 0.80 -50.23
CA GLU A 16 -18.67 1.82 -49.48
C GLU A 16 -17.46 1.21 -48.73
N LEU A 17 -17.11 -0.04 -49.00
CA LEU A 17 -15.97 -0.74 -48.40
C LEU A 17 -14.73 -0.83 -49.32
N GLN A 18 -14.70 -0.09 -50.42
CA GLN A 18 -13.56 -0.04 -51.33
C GLN A 18 -13.26 1.41 -51.75
N GLN A 19 -12.61 2.17 -50.86
CA GLN A 19 -11.70 3.24 -51.27
C GLN A 19 -10.60 3.47 -50.22
N PRO A 20 -9.37 3.80 -50.65
CA PRO A 20 -8.16 3.66 -49.85
C PRO A 20 -7.97 4.81 -48.85
N ALA A 21 -7.30 4.47 -47.75
CA ALA A 21 -6.95 5.36 -46.65
C ALA A 21 -6.16 6.60 -47.14
N GLY A 22 -6.81 7.76 -47.07
CA GLY A 22 -6.20 9.07 -47.22
C GLY A 22 -6.23 9.83 -45.89
N ASN A 23 -5.03 10.16 -45.39
CA ASN A 23 -4.71 11.16 -44.37
C ASN A 23 -5.83 11.62 -43.44
N GLN A 24 -5.92 11.01 -42.25
CA GLN A 24 -6.43 11.69 -41.07
C GLN A 24 -5.46 11.49 -39.92
N THR A 25 -4.71 12.56 -39.64
CA THR A 25 -3.90 12.77 -38.46
C THR A 25 -4.74 12.46 -37.23
N ILE A 26 -4.46 11.34 -36.56
CA ILE A 26 -5.06 11.00 -35.28
C ILE A 26 -4.49 11.99 -34.28
N THR A 27 -5.27 13.03 -33.96
CA THR A 27 -5.01 13.87 -32.81
C THR A 27 -5.33 13.03 -31.59
N VAL A 28 -4.31 12.44 -30.98
CA VAL A 28 -4.42 11.81 -29.68
C VAL A 28 -4.79 12.91 -28.69
N THR A 29 -6.07 12.97 -28.31
CA THR A 29 -6.51 13.78 -27.19
C THR A 29 -5.82 13.22 -25.95
N SER A 30 -4.77 13.90 -25.52
CA SER A 30 -4.10 13.62 -24.25
C SER A 30 -5.12 13.68 -23.12
N ALA A 31 -5.07 12.70 -22.23
CA ALA A 31 -5.71 12.78 -20.92
C ALA A 31 -5.30 14.10 -20.25
N PRO A 32 -6.17 14.71 -19.42
CA PRO A 32 -5.84 15.98 -18.80
C PRO A 32 -4.59 15.78 -17.93
N GLU A 33 -3.47 16.35 -18.37
CA GLU A 33 -2.27 16.53 -17.56
C GLU A 33 -2.71 17.34 -16.34
N THR A 34 -2.89 16.64 -15.23
CA THR A 34 -3.07 17.30 -13.95
C THR A 34 -1.68 17.75 -13.55
N SER A 35 -1.23 18.90 -14.09
CA SER A 35 0.01 19.52 -13.67
C SER A 35 -0.17 19.92 -12.21
N LEU A 36 0.28 19.07 -11.29
CA LEU A 36 0.42 19.44 -9.89
C LEU A 36 1.30 20.69 -9.86
N ALA A 37 0.76 21.80 -9.36
CA ALA A 37 1.50 23.05 -9.25
C ALA A 37 2.85 22.78 -8.56
N GLN A 38 3.93 23.42 -9.02
CA GLN A 38 5.26 23.21 -8.45
C GLN A 38 5.26 23.74 -7.01
N VAL A 39 5.20 22.83 -6.05
CA VAL A 39 5.26 23.15 -4.62
C VAL A 39 6.71 23.00 -4.17
N ASP A 40 7.19 23.96 -3.41
CA ASP A 40 8.50 23.85 -2.76
C ASP A 40 8.40 22.89 -1.58
N SER A 41 8.53 21.59 -1.86
CA SER A 41 8.50 20.53 -0.86
C SER A 41 9.85 19.83 -0.77
N THR A 42 10.24 19.47 0.45
CA THR A 42 11.41 18.61 0.71
C THR A 42 11.18 17.16 0.26
N TYR A 43 9.94 16.78 -0.06
CA TYR A 43 9.59 15.43 -0.53
C TYR A 43 9.70 15.33 -2.04
N LEU A 44 10.67 14.56 -2.54
CA LEU A 44 10.89 14.35 -3.98
C LEU A 44 9.65 13.83 -4.72
N ALA A 45 8.80 13.06 -4.04
CA ALA A 45 7.58 12.50 -4.61
C ALA A 45 6.50 13.55 -4.90
N LEU A 46 6.54 14.70 -4.22
CA LEU A 46 5.52 15.76 -4.34
C LEU A 46 5.92 16.84 -5.35
N THR A 47 7.22 16.98 -5.62
CA THR A 47 7.76 18.04 -6.50
C THR A 47 8.02 17.59 -7.93
N ASN A 48 8.07 16.27 -8.17
CA ASN A 48 8.39 15.70 -9.48
C ASN A 48 7.20 14.91 -10.03
N ASN A 49 7.27 14.56 -11.31
CA ASN A 49 6.35 13.60 -11.92
C ASN A 49 6.71 12.15 -11.50
N ALA A 50 6.71 11.91 -10.19
CA ALA A 50 7.17 10.67 -9.58
C ALA A 50 6.35 9.46 -10.07
N LEU A 51 5.04 9.61 -10.24
CA LEU A 51 4.17 8.54 -10.72
C LEU A 51 4.47 8.14 -12.16
N ASP A 52 4.77 9.09 -13.05
CA ASP A 52 5.14 8.74 -14.43
C ASP A 52 6.55 8.15 -14.50
N ILE A 53 7.47 8.60 -13.64
CA ILE A 53 8.78 7.95 -13.50
C ILE A 53 8.62 6.51 -13.03
N ILE A 54 7.76 6.25 -12.03
CA ILE A 54 7.44 4.89 -11.55
C ILE A 54 6.92 4.04 -12.71
N ARG A 55 5.92 4.52 -13.46
CA ARG A 55 5.34 3.79 -14.60
C ARG A 55 6.37 3.52 -15.70
N ALA A 56 7.18 4.52 -16.05
CA ALA A 56 8.20 4.41 -17.10
C ALA A 56 9.27 3.36 -16.76
N ASN A 57 9.63 3.23 -15.48
CA ASN A 57 10.66 2.28 -15.04
C ASN A 57 10.12 0.87 -14.79
N LEU A 58 8.85 0.73 -14.39
CA LEU A 58 8.27 -0.59 -14.12
C LEU A 58 7.83 -1.35 -15.38
N LYS A 59 7.82 -0.73 -16.56
CA LYS A 59 7.42 -1.37 -17.84
C LYS A 59 6.10 -2.15 -17.69
N SER A 60 6.14 -3.48 -17.79
CA SER A 60 4.99 -4.39 -17.65
C SER A 60 4.95 -5.13 -16.30
N GLN A 61 5.81 -4.76 -15.35
CA GLN A 61 5.86 -5.38 -14.04
C GLN A 61 4.87 -4.67 -13.09
N PRO A 62 4.01 -5.42 -12.39
CA PRO A 62 3.14 -4.84 -11.39
C PRO A 62 3.95 -4.34 -10.18
N LEU A 63 3.61 -3.17 -9.65
CA LEU A 63 4.22 -2.65 -8.42
C LEU A 63 3.62 -3.37 -7.20
N THR A 64 4.10 -4.57 -6.93
CA THR A 64 3.63 -5.42 -5.83
C THR A 64 4.35 -5.12 -4.53
N LEU A 65 3.69 -5.34 -3.38
CA LEU A 65 4.20 -4.96 -2.05
C LEU A 65 5.51 -5.66 -1.65
N ASP A 66 5.85 -6.78 -2.26
CA ASP A 66 7.11 -7.52 -2.07
C ASP A 66 8.33 -6.83 -2.69
N LEU A 67 8.12 -5.89 -3.61
CA LEU A 67 9.20 -5.07 -4.19
C LEU A 67 9.64 -3.91 -3.28
N PHE A 68 8.95 -3.70 -2.17
CA PHE A 68 9.16 -2.56 -1.29
C PHE A 68 10.04 -2.96 -0.11
N ASP A 69 10.87 -2.02 0.31
CA ASP A 69 11.61 -2.15 1.56
C ASP A 69 10.65 -2.14 2.75
N ILE A 70 10.80 -3.15 3.62
CA ILE A 70 9.99 -3.32 4.82
C ILE A 70 10.87 -3.17 6.06
N VAL A 71 10.55 -2.20 6.89
CA VAL A 71 11.05 -2.12 8.27
C VAL A 71 10.11 -2.88 9.20
N LYS A 72 10.66 -3.83 9.94
CA LYS A 72 9.96 -4.64 10.94
C LYS A 72 10.36 -4.20 12.35
N SER A 73 9.60 -4.66 13.35
CA SER A 73 10.04 -4.55 14.75
C SER A 73 11.37 -5.28 14.92
N PRO A 74 12.40 -4.66 15.52
CA PRO A 74 13.66 -5.33 15.78
C PRO A 74 13.50 -6.40 16.85
N SER A 75 14.37 -7.40 16.79
CA SER A 75 14.41 -8.52 17.73
C SER A 75 15.03 -8.12 19.08
N GLY A 76 14.73 -8.89 20.13
CA GLY A 76 15.39 -8.75 21.44
C GLY A 76 15.11 -7.45 22.21
N GLY A 77 14.12 -6.66 21.79
CA GLY A 77 13.80 -5.38 22.41
C GLY A 77 14.85 -4.29 22.15
N SER A 78 15.58 -4.40 21.04
CA SER A 78 16.32 -3.26 20.48
C SER A 78 15.38 -2.11 20.17
N THR A 79 15.87 -0.87 20.25
CA THR A 79 15.12 0.35 19.93
C THR A 79 15.69 1.06 18.70
N VAL A 80 16.40 0.32 17.85
CA VAL A 80 17.00 0.81 16.61
C VAL A 80 16.35 0.07 15.44
N PHE A 81 15.88 0.82 14.46
CA PHE A 81 15.39 0.31 13.19
C PHE A 81 16.55 -0.08 12.29
N GLU A 82 16.35 -1.16 11.54
CA GLU A 82 17.18 -1.51 10.41
C GLU A 82 16.43 -1.09 9.15
N VAL A 83 16.94 -0.07 8.46
CA VAL A 83 16.30 0.56 7.31
C VAL A 83 17.04 0.13 6.06
N PRO A 84 16.42 -0.61 5.13
CA PRO A 84 17.06 -0.95 3.88
C PRO A 84 17.36 0.30 3.03
N GLY A 85 18.46 0.23 2.29
CA GLY A 85 18.92 1.29 1.40
C GLY A 85 19.84 0.76 0.31
N LEU A 86 20.20 1.62 -0.65
CA LEU A 86 20.97 1.24 -1.83
C LEU A 86 22.38 0.70 -1.52
N ALA A 87 22.99 1.18 -0.42
CA ALA A 87 24.31 0.75 0.03
C ALA A 87 24.26 -0.39 1.08
N GLY A 88 23.05 -0.92 1.35
CA GLY A 88 22.80 -1.88 2.43
C GLY A 88 21.90 -1.31 3.52
N ASN A 89 21.84 -2.01 4.65
CA ASN A 89 20.97 -1.65 5.76
C ASN A 89 21.60 -0.58 6.65
N GLU A 90 20.82 0.44 6.98
CA GLU A 90 21.22 1.55 7.83
C GLU A 90 20.48 1.50 9.18
N ALA A 91 21.22 1.75 10.27
CA ALA A 91 20.65 1.81 11.61
C ALA A 91 20.02 3.19 11.85
N ALA A 92 18.73 3.23 12.21
CA ALA A 92 18.01 4.48 12.49
C ALA A 92 17.31 4.42 13.86
N MET A 93 17.48 5.47 14.68
CA MET A 93 16.76 5.56 15.97
C MET A 93 15.30 5.98 15.80
N GLU A 94 14.97 6.60 14.67
CA GLU A 94 13.63 7.07 14.35
C GLU A 94 13.38 6.99 12.85
N LEU A 95 12.10 6.87 12.47
CA LEU A 95 11.64 7.01 11.10
C LEU A 95 10.78 8.27 11.02
N THR A 96 11.03 9.12 10.04
CA THR A 96 10.28 10.36 9.85
C THR A 96 9.78 10.43 8.41
N GLY A 97 8.50 10.76 8.23
CA GLY A 97 7.88 10.83 6.91
C GLY A 97 6.38 11.09 6.97
N ILE A 98 5.75 11.14 5.81
CA ILE A 98 4.29 11.28 5.67
C ILE A 98 3.70 9.87 5.55
N VAL A 99 2.72 9.54 6.39
CA VAL A 99 1.96 8.29 6.22
C VAL A 99 0.93 8.52 5.12
N LEU A 100 1.18 7.98 3.93
CA LEU A 100 0.30 8.15 2.77
C LEU A 100 -1.00 7.36 2.95
N ASP A 101 -0.86 6.12 3.40
CA ASP A 101 -1.95 5.21 3.71
C ASP A 101 -1.46 4.13 4.68
N TYR A 102 -2.37 3.28 5.16
CA TYR A 102 -2.04 2.07 5.88
C TYR A 102 -3.06 0.96 5.64
N THR A 103 -2.59 -0.28 5.72
CA THR A 103 -3.46 -1.46 5.74
C THR A 103 -3.33 -2.19 7.07
N THR A 104 -4.27 -3.10 7.34
CA THR A 104 -4.24 -3.96 8.52
C THR A 104 -4.14 -5.41 8.08
N PRO A 105 -2.97 -5.89 7.63
CA PRO A 105 -2.84 -7.25 7.17
C PRO A 105 -2.78 -8.22 8.33
N ARG A 106 -3.23 -9.44 8.06
CA ARG A 106 -3.16 -10.58 8.96
C ARG A 106 -2.67 -11.80 8.24
N ALA A 107 -1.96 -12.64 8.97
CA ALA A 107 -1.40 -13.85 8.44
C ALA A 107 -1.40 -14.95 9.50
N TYR A 108 -1.68 -16.16 9.05
CA TYR A 108 -1.70 -17.37 9.85
C TYR A 108 -0.67 -18.36 9.30
N TRP A 109 0.11 -18.94 10.21
CA TRP A 109 1.01 -20.04 9.95
C TRP A 109 0.58 -21.20 10.85
N ASP A 110 0.72 -22.42 10.35
CA ASP A 110 0.51 -23.66 11.10
C ASP A 110 1.59 -23.90 12.17
N THR A 111 2.74 -23.24 12.02
CA THR A 111 3.86 -23.26 12.97
C THR A 111 3.90 -21.97 13.81
N PRO A 112 4.10 -22.05 15.15
CA PRO A 112 4.09 -20.87 16.02
C PRO A 112 5.19 -19.84 15.69
N ASP A 113 6.38 -20.35 15.36
CA ASP A 113 7.60 -19.59 15.09
C ASP A 113 8.15 -20.00 13.71
N PRO A 114 7.50 -19.56 12.62
CA PRO A 114 7.95 -19.88 11.27
C PRO A 114 9.32 -19.24 11.01
N VAL A 115 10.17 -19.93 10.26
CA VAL A 115 11.45 -19.38 9.79
C VAL A 115 11.17 -18.14 8.94
N GLU A 116 12.03 -17.13 9.02
CA GLU A 116 11.88 -15.92 8.20
C GLU A 116 11.80 -16.26 6.71
N GLY A 117 10.83 -15.65 6.01
CA GLY A 117 10.53 -15.95 4.61
C GLY A 117 9.51 -17.07 4.39
N THR A 118 9.14 -17.83 5.43
CA THR A 118 8.09 -18.86 5.29
C THR A 118 6.74 -18.21 4.94
N PRO A 119 6.09 -18.58 3.83
CA PRO A 119 4.80 -18.02 3.46
C PRO A 119 3.70 -18.47 4.43
N PRO A 120 2.69 -17.63 4.70
CA PRO A 120 1.57 -18.02 5.55
C PRO A 120 0.64 -19.01 4.84
N VAL A 121 0.01 -19.87 5.63
CA VAL A 121 -1.07 -20.77 5.17
C VAL A 121 -2.30 -19.96 4.75
N CYS A 122 -2.55 -18.85 5.44
CA CYS A 122 -3.62 -17.94 5.08
C CYS A 122 -3.22 -16.49 5.36
N MET A 123 -3.53 -15.58 4.45
CA MET A 123 -3.39 -14.14 4.66
C MET A 123 -4.64 -13.36 4.30
N SER A 124 -4.77 -12.17 4.88
CA SER A 124 -5.72 -11.12 4.51
C SER A 124 -4.97 -9.80 4.50
N GLN A 125 -5.16 -8.98 3.47
CA GLN A 125 -4.50 -7.67 3.39
C GLN A 125 -5.20 -6.60 4.23
N ASN A 126 -6.51 -6.73 4.43
CA ASN A 126 -7.36 -5.72 5.06
C ASN A 126 -7.97 -6.18 6.40
N SER A 127 -7.69 -7.40 6.87
CA SER A 127 -8.35 -8.02 8.04
C SER A 127 -9.85 -8.30 7.88
N ILE A 128 -10.43 -8.11 6.70
CA ILE A 128 -11.87 -8.30 6.46
C ILE A 128 -12.08 -9.65 5.77
N ILE A 129 -11.47 -9.83 4.60
CA ILE A 129 -11.57 -11.04 3.76
C ILE A 129 -10.17 -11.62 3.54
N SER A 130 -10.02 -12.93 3.69
CA SER A 130 -8.78 -13.64 3.37
C SER A 130 -8.60 -13.83 1.86
N HIS A 131 -7.38 -14.20 1.45
CA HIS A 131 -7.05 -14.48 0.06
C HIS A 131 -7.94 -15.56 -0.58
N ASP A 132 -8.52 -16.47 0.21
CA ASP A 132 -9.47 -17.51 -0.22
C ASP A 132 -10.95 -17.09 -0.07
N GLY A 133 -11.24 -15.81 0.16
CA GLY A 133 -12.60 -15.25 0.16
C GLY A 133 -13.37 -15.41 1.48
N LYS A 134 -12.76 -15.92 2.56
CA LYS A 134 -13.43 -16.14 3.85
C LYS A 134 -13.37 -14.89 4.74
N ALA A 135 -14.42 -14.68 5.53
CA ALA A 135 -14.47 -13.57 6.48
C ALA A 135 -13.54 -13.81 7.69
N CYS A 136 -12.55 -12.93 7.89
CA CYS A 136 -11.62 -13.03 9.01
C CYS A 136 -12.29 -12.85 10.38
N ALA A 137 -13.45 -12.19 10.42
CA ALA A 137 -14.23 -11.99 11.65
C ALA A 137 -14.73 -13.31 12.27
N HIS A 138 -14.94 -14.35 11.46
CA HIS A 138 -15.43 -15.67 11.91
C HIS A 138 -14.33 -16.75 11.90
N CYS A 139 -13.08 -16.34 11.73
CA CYS A 139 -11.96 -17.27 11.68
C CYS A 139 -11.61 -17.77 13.09
N PRO A 140 -11.59 -19.09 13.37
CA PRO A 140 -11.24 -19.61 14.69
C PRO A 140 -9.80 -19.24 15.11
N TYR A 141 -8.89 -19.06 14.15
CA TYR A 141 -7.53 -18.57 14.40
C TYR A 141 -7.46 -17.08 14.77
N ASN A 142 -8.57 -16.34 14.69
CA ASN A 142 -8.69 -14.95 15.16
C ASN A 142 -9.23 -14.87 16.60
N ASP A 143 -9.60 -15.98 17.22
CA ASP A 143 -10.11 -15.96 18.59
C ASP A 143 -8.95 -15.78 19.58
N PHE A 144 -9.25 -15.09 20.67
CA PHE A 144 -8.34 -14.96 21.79
C PHE A 144 -8.05 -16.35 22.39
N GLY A 145 -6.78 -16.68 22.59
CA GLY A 145 -6.37 -18.01 23.07
C GLY A 145 -6.06 -19.03 21.97
N SER A 146 -6.36 -18.72 20.70
CA SER A 146 -6.20 -19.66 19.59
C SER A 146 -4.75 -20.05 19.26
N LYS A 147 -3.74 -19.32 19.77
CA LYS A 147 -2.33 -19.59 19.47
C LYS A 147 -1.83 -20.91 20.06
N ASP A 148 -2.00 -21.05 21.37
CA ASP A 148 -1.38 -22.12 22.17
C ASP A 148 -2.24 -22.53 23.38
N GLY A 149 -3.41 -21.94 23.60
CA GLY A 149 -4.28 -22.20 24.75
C GLY A 149 -3.79 -21.60 26.09
N ASP A 150 -2.48 -21.41 26.24
CA ASP A 150 -1.85 -20.87 27.46
C ASP A 150 -1.76 -19.33 27.47
N SER A 151 -1.63 -18.72 26.30
CA SER A 151 -1.58 -17.27 26.15
C SER A 151 -2.89 -16.73 25.60
N ASN A 152 -3.26 -15.50 26.00
CA ASN A 152 -4.40 -14.80 25.40
C ASN A 152 -4.11 -14.29 23.97
N ALA A 153 -3.14 -14.91 23.27
CA ALA A 153 -2.72 -14.51 21.93
C ALA A 153 -3.57 -15.20 20.86
N LYS A 154 -3.68 -14.53 19.71
CA LYS A 154 -4.35 -15.05 18.53
C LYS A 154 -3.34 -15.77 17.64
N ALA A 155 -3.73 -16.91 17.06
CA ALA A 155 -2.89 -17.64 16.10
C ALA A 155 -2.68 -16.85 14.81
N CYS A 156 -3.74 -16.23 14.29
CA CYS A 156 -3.69 -15.34 13.14
C CYS A 156 -3.11 -13.98 13.57
N LYS A 157 -1.81 -13.82 13.33
CA LYS A 157 -1.01 -12.64 13.66
C LYS A 157 -1.53 -11.43 12.87
N GLU A 158 -1.68 -10.31 13.56
CA GLU A 158 -2.13 -9.04 13.00
C GLU A 158 -0.99 -8.02 13.01
N SER A 159 -0.99 -7.11 12.03
CA SER A 159 -0.12 -5.94 12.01
C SER A 159 -0.82 -4.74 11.39
N VAL A 160 -0.23 -3.55 11.56
CA VAL A 160 -0.53 -2.38 10.73
C VAL A 160 0.65 -2.20 9.78
N LEU A 161 0.39 -2.07 8.48
CA LEU A 161 1.40 -1.83 7.47
C LEU A 161 1.25 -0.40 6.96
N LEU A 162 2.18 0.48 7.36
CA LEU A 162 2.18 1.89 6.97
C LEU A 162 2.96 2.08 5.67
N PHE A 163 2.46 2.95 4.79
CA PHE A 163 3.19 3.44 3.62
C PHE A 163 3.82 4.78 3.98
N LEU A 164 5.05 4.75 4.50
CA LEU A 164 5.75 5.94 4.99
C LEU A 164 6.59 6.57 3.86
N LEU A 165 6.10 7.67 3.30
CA LEU A 165 6.87 8.46 2.35
C LEU A 165 7.96 9.24 3.09
N ARG A 166 9.22 9.04 2.70
CA ARG A 166 10.38 9.77 3.23
C ARG A 166 10.81 10.89 2.26
N PRO A 167 11.44 11.98 2.72
CA PRO A 167 11.80 13.13 1.87
C PRO A 167 12.61 12.76 0.61
N ASN A 168 13.55 11.83 0.76
CA ASN A 168 14.52 11.48 -0.29
C ASN A 168 14.12 10.25 -1.11
N SER A 169 12.86 9.82 -1.09
CA SER A 169 12.39 8.65 -1.84
C SER A 169 11.03 8.91 -2.48
N ILE A 170 10.84 8.42 -3.70
CA ILE A 170 9.54 8.38 -4.36
C ILE A 170 8.74 7.12 -4.04
N ILE A 171 9.41 6.05 -3.61
CA ILE A 171 8.79 4.81 -3.15
C ILE A 171 8.65 4.88 -1.62
N PRO A 172 7.43 4.72 -1.07
CA PRO A 172 7.22 4.68 0.37
C PRO A 172 7.93 3.50 1.02
N LEU A 173 8.51 3.73 2.20
CA LEU A 173 9.01 2.67 3.07
C LEU A 173 7.83 1.99 3.75
N LEU A 174 7.76 0.66 3.67
CA LEU A 174 6.74 -0.08 4.40
C LEU A 174 7.16 -0.26 5.85
N VAL A 175 6.35 0.23 6.79
CA VAL A 175 6.63 0.07 8.23
C VAL A 175 5.61 -0.90 8.81
N ARG A 176 6.07 -2.10 9.19
CA ARG A 176 5.22 -3.13 9.79
C ARG A 176 5.18 -2.97 11.30
N VAL A 177 4.10 -2.35 11.76
CA VAL A 177 3.81 -2.13 13.18
C VAL A 177 3.18 -3.41 13.76
N PRO A 178 3.76 -4.01 14.82
CA PRO A 178 3.23 -5.22 15.44
C PRO A 178 1.91 -4.95 16.18
N VAL A 179 1.10 -5.99 16.38
CA VAL A 179 -0.19 -5.92 17.09
C VAL A 179 -0.09 -5.24 18.46
N THR A 180 1.02 -5.42 19.18
CA THR A 180 1.27 -4.79 20.48
C THR A 180 1.31 -3.26 20.43
N SER A 181 1.67 -2.70 19.26
CA SER A 181 1.76 -1.25 19.03
C SER A 181 0.57 -0.69 18.24
N LYS A 182 -0.28 -1.54 17.66
CA LYS A 182 -1.50 -1.13 16.94
C LYS A 182 -2.39 -0.18 17.76
N PRO A 183 -2.67 -0.40 19.07
CA PRO A 183 -3.46 0.55 19.86
C PRO A 183 -2.82 1.93 19.98
N ARG A 184 -1.48 2.03 20.00
CA ARG A 184 -0.76 3.32 20.02
C ARG A 184 -0.95 4.06 18.71
N PHE A 185 -0.82 3.35 17.58
CA PHE A 185 -1.11 3.91 16.25
C PHE A 185 -2.56 4.40 16.13
N LEU A 186 -3.55 3.57 16.48
CA LEU A 186 -4.97 3.96 16.37
C LEU A 186 -5.32 5.16 17.27
N LYS A 187 -4.75 5.25 18.47
CA LYS A 187 -4.89 6.43 19.33
C LYS A 187 -4.29 7.68 18.68
N TYR A 188 -3.12 7.56 18.05
CA TYR A 188 -2.50 8.65 17.29
C TYR A 188 -3.40 9.10 16.13
N SER A 189 -3.87 8.17 15.29
CA SER A 189 -4.78 8.46 14.18
C SER A 189 -6.09 9.10 14.68
N THR A 190 -6.67 8.60 15.77
CA THR A 190 -7.91 9.15 16.35
C THR A 190 -7.71 10.58 16.86
N ARG A 191 -6.54 10.90 17.43
CA ARG A 191 -6.22 12.26 17.87
C ARG A 191 -6.14 13.23 16.69
N LEU A 192 -5.52 12.82 15.58
CA LEU A 192 -5.51 13.62 14.36
C LEU A 192 -6.93 13.82 13.80
N LEU A 193 -7.74 12.76 13.78
CA LEU A 193 -9.14 12.84 13.35
C LEU A 193 -9.97 13.77 14.24
N SER A 194 -9.69 13.82 15.56
CA SER A 194 -10.39 14.71 16.48
C SER A 194 -10.18 16.20 16.19
N THR A 195 -9.11 16.53 15.45
CA THR A 195 -8.79 17.88 14.97
C THR A 195 -9.03 18.03 13.47
N LEU A 196 -9.80 17.11 12.84
CA LEU A 196 -10.05 17.05 11.40
C LEU A 196 -8.76 17.09 10.55
N THR A 197 -7.67 16.55 11.08
CA THR A 197 -6.36 16.55 10.43
C THR A 197 -6.16 15.18 9.75
N PRO A 198 -6.08 15.10 8.40
CA PRO A 198 -5.72 13.86 7.73
C PRO A 198 -4.33 13.36 8.14
N ILE A 199 -4.13 12.05 8.25
CA ILE A 199 -2.82 11.49 8.59
C ILE A 199 -1.75 11.80 7.53
N SER A 200 -2.17 11.97 6.28
CA SER A 200 -1.30 12.34 5.15
C SER A 200 -0.98 13.84 5.09
N SER A 201 -1.54 14.69 5.97
CA SER A 201 -1.28 16.14 6.02
C SER A 201 -0.25 16.54 7.07
N VAL A 202 0.42 15.58 7.69
CA VAL A 202 1.41 15.80 8.75
C VAL A 202 2.66 14.96 8.49
N VAL A 203 3.77 15.42 9.05
CA VAL A 203 4.98 14.60 9.15
C VAL A 203 4.92 13.84 10.46
N THR A 204 4.92 12.51 10.36
CA THR A 204 4.92 11.59 11.49
C THR A 204 6.35 11.12 11.77
N LYS A 205 6.73 11.19 13.04
CA LYS A 205 7.91 10.55 13.59
C LYS A 205 7.52 9.26 14.31
N ILE A 206 8.25 8.20 14.03
CA ILE A 206 8.11 6.88 14.62
C ILE A 206 9.36 6.55 15.42
N THR A 207 9.22 6.25 16.70
CA THR A 207 10.33 5.82 17.57
C THR A 207 10.01 4.49 18.25
N LEU A 208 11.03 3.85 18.81
CA LEU A 208 10.89 2.59 19.55
C LEU A 208 11.13 2.80 21.05
N GLU A 209 10.28 2.15 21.85
CA GLU A 209 10.38 2.10 23.31
C GLU A 209 10.52 0.64 23.73
N LYS A 210 11.53 0.35 24.55
CA LYS A 210 11.73 -1.01 25.09
C LYS A 210 10.64 -1.33 26.11
N ALA A 211 10.04 -2.50 25.98
CA ALA A 211 9.04 -3.05 26.90
C ALA A 211 9.33 -4.53 27.19
N THR A 212 8.64 -5.07 28.19
CA THR A 212 8.80 -6.47 28.62
C THR A 212 7.44 -7.16 28.69
N SER A 213 7.34 -8.36 28.13
CA SER A 213 6.13 -9.19 28.17
C SER A 213 5.89 -9.74 29.58
N LYS A 214 4.70 -10.30 29.83
CA LYS A 214 4.38 -10.97 31.12
C LYS A 214 5.36 -12.10 31.43
N GLN A 215 5.93 -12.74 30.40
CA GLN A 215 6.90 -13.82 30.48
C GLN A 215 8.36 -13.32 30.54
N GLY A 216 8.60 -12.02 30.74
CA GLY A 216 9.95 -11.46 30.88
C GLY A 216 10.72 -11.25 29.57
N LYS A 217 10.13 -11.58 28.40
CA LYS A 217 10.79 -11.39 27.11
C LYS A 217 10.75 -9.91 26.68
N PRO A 218 11.89 -9.28 26.35
CA PRO A 218 11.92 -7.89 25.89
C PRO A 218 11.39 -7.76 24.45
N TYR A 219 10.72 -6.65 24.16
CA TYR A 219 10.22 -6.30 22.83
C TYR A 219 10.17 -4.77 22.66
N ALA A 220 9.95 -4.30 21.43
CA ALA A 220 9.86 -2.88 21.12
C ALA A 220 8.41 -2.44 20.88
N LEU A 221 8.03 -1.29 21.44
CA LEU A 221 6.77 -0.60 21.20
C LEU A 221 6.99 0.59 20.28
N PHE A 222 6.14 0.74 19.28
CA PHE A 222 6.19 1.86 18.35
C PHE A 222 5.44 3.05 18.94
N ASN A 223 6.09 4.20 18.91
CA ASN A 223 5.54 5.49 19.31
C ASN A 223 5.37 6.38 18.08
N PHE A 224 4.27 7.13 18.04
CA PHE A 224 3.90 7.98 16.92
C PHE A 224 3.71 9.41 17.41
N GLN A 225 4.36 10.35 16.74
CA GLN A 225 4.32 11.77 17.07
C GLN A 225 4.21 12.59 15.78
N THR A 226 3.37 13.61 15.79
CA THR A 226 3.41 14.64 14.74
C THR A 226 4.56 15.60 15.02
N VAL A 227 5.49 15.74 14.08
CA VAL A 227 6.62 16.69 14.21
C VAL A 227 6.36 18.01 13.51
N SER A 228 5.55 18.01 12.44
CA SER A 228 5.09 19.21 11.76
C SER A 228 3.80 18.95 10.99
N THR A 229 3.05 20.00 10.72
CA THR A 229 1.93 20.01 9.78
C THR A 229 2.44 20.48 8.41
N LEU A 230 1.98 19.83 7.34
CA LEU A 230 2.29 20.28 5.98
C LEU A 230 1.54 21.59 5.66
N SER A 231 2.07 22.37 4.72
CA SER A 231 1.28 23.45 4.11
C SER A 231 0.03 22.90 3.43
N PRO A 232 -1.05 23.70 3.25
CA PRO A 232 -2.25 23.24 2.56
C PRO A 232 -1.96 22.66 1.16
N GLU A 233 -1.02 23.26 0.44
CA GLU A 233 -0.59 22.85 -0.89
C GLU A 233 0.14 21.50 -0.87
N GLU A 234 1.13 21.35 0.02
CA GLU A 234 1.84 20.08 0.20
C GLU A 234 0.90 18.97 0.68
N ALA A 235 -0.02 19.28 1.60
CA ALA A 235 -1.00 18.31 2.11
C ALA A 235 -1.93 17.81 0.98
N ALA A 236 -2.36 18.72 0.10
CA ALA A 236 -3.17 18.35 -1.06
C ALA A 236 -2.40 17.44 -2.02
N GLN A 237 -1.13 17.74 -2.29
CA GLN A 237 -0.26 16.89 -3.11
C GLN A 237 0.03 15.54 -2.46
N ALA A 238 0.35 15.50 -1.18
CA ALA A 238 0.60 14.25 -0.46
C ALA A 238 -0.62 13.34 -0.47
N LYS A 239 -1.82 13.91 -0.31
CA LYS A 239 -3.08 13.18 -0.45
C LYS A 239 -3.27 12.64 -1.87
N ALA A 240 -3.09 13.48 -2.90
CA ALA A 240 -3.27 13.08 -4.29
C ALA A 240 -2.26 11.99 -4.70
N PHE A 241 -0.99 12.18 -4.36
CA PHE A 241 0.07 11.21 -4.57
C PHE A 241 -0.26 9.88 -3.87
N GLY A 242 -0.63 9.92 -2.59
CA GLY A 242 -1.02 8.73 -1.83
C GLY A 242 -2.16 7.95 -2.48
N GLN A 243 -3.23 8.65 -2.90
CA GLN A 243 -4.37 8.02 -3.57
C GLN A 243 -3.96 7.33 -4.88
N GLN A 244 -3.27 8.05 -5.77
CA GLN A 244 -2.83 7.50 -7.06
C GLN A 244 -1.80 6.38 -6.88
N PHE A 245 -0.92 6.49 -5.89
CA PHE A 245 0.05 5.46 -5.55
C PHE A 245 -0.64 4.17 -5.11
N MET A 246 -1.61 4.28 -4.20
CA MET A 246 -2.37 3.12 -3.70
C MET A 246 -3.23 2.48 -4.79
N GLU A 247 -3.76 3.25 -5.75
CA GLU A 247 -4.42 2.70 -6.93
C GLU A 247 -3.49 1.82 -7.77
N ILE A 248 -2.26 2.27 -8.03
CA ILE A 248 -1.25 1.49 -8.77
C ILE A 248 -0.92 0.19 -8.03
N VAL A 249 -0.67 0.28 -6.71
CA VAL A 249 -0.34 -0.87 -5.88
C VAL A 249 -1.51 -1.86 -5.82
N ASN A 250 -2.74 -1.39 -5.61
CA ASN A 250 -3.91 -2.26 -5.52
C ASN A 250 -4.27 -2.90 -6.87
N ALA A 251 -4.14 -2.16 -7.98
CA ALA A 251 -4.33 -2.72 -9.32
C ALA A 251 -3.35 -3.86 -9.61
N ALA A 252 -2.09 -3.69 -9.21
CA ALA A 252 -1.07 -4.74 -9.27
C ALA A 252 -1.44 -6.00 -8.47
N GLN A 253 -2.17 -5.86 -7.35
CA GLN A 253 -2.62 -7.00 -6.54
C GLN A 253 -3.84 -7.73 -7.12
N MET A 254 -4.66 -7.07 -7.95
CA MET A 254 -5.85 -7.66 -8.56
C MET A 254 -5.58 -8.44 -9.85
N VAL A 255 -4.31 -8.58 -10.25
CA VAL A 255 -3.89 -9.45 -11.36
C VAL A 255 -3.35 -10.79 -10.84
N PRO A 256 -4.19 -11.71 -10.35
CA PRO A 256 -3.82 -13.12 -10.30
C PRO A 256 -4.81 -13.97 -11.12
N GLU A 257 -4.74 -13.94 -12.45
CA GLU A 257 -5.41 -14.96 -13.29
C GLU A 257 -4.88 -15.08 -14.74
N LEU A 258 -3.56 -15.01 -14.95
CA LEU A 258 -2.95 -15.41 -16.24
C LEU A 258 -1.87 -16.48 -16.11
N ALA A 259 -1.48 -16.85 -14.88
CA ALA A 259 -0.47 -17.88 -14.64
C ALA A 259 -1.04 -19.31 -14.49
N GLN A 260 -2.35 -19.50 -14.64
CA GLN A 260 -2.98 -20.84 -14.73
C GLN A 260 -3.32 -21.26 -16.18
N ALA A 261 -2.90 -20.46 -17.16
CA ALA A 261 -2.99 -20.80 -18.58
C ALA A 261 -1.59 -20.94 -19.18
N SER A 262 -0.83 -21.95 -18.74
CA SER A 262 0.36 -22.46 -19.43
C SER A 262 0.59 -23.92 -19.04
#